data_AF-A0A7J8R2L6-F1
#
_entry.id   AF-A0A7J8R2L6-F1
#
_cell.length_a   1.000
_cell.length_b   1.000
_cell.length_c   1.000
_cell.angle_alpha   90.00
_cell.angle_beta   90.00
_cell.angle_gamma   90.00
#
_symmetry.space_group_name_H-M   'P 1'
#
loop_
_entity.id
_entity.type
_entity.pdbx_description
1 polymer ?
#
loop_
_entity_poly.entity_id
_entity_poly.type
_entity_poly.pdbx_seq_one_letter_code
_entity_poly.pdbx_strand_id
1 'polypeptide(L)'
;MTFNEPRMVAALGFDNGINPPNRCSKQFGNCTDGNSATEPYIAAHHLILNHAEAVKRYREKYQAKQNGRIDIFLDFVWYEPLTRSKADYYAAQRARDFHIGWFWHPLVYGKYPRTMQKILRERLSKFTKSEVEKVKNSFDILCLSHYTSYYIYDPHPPPSNVTDYQQDWNVGMDDPGNLTFPKSLHDSNRVNFYRSYLKELKRAMDDGANITGYFAWSILDNFE
;
A
#
# COMPACT_ATOMS: atom_id res chain seq x y z
N MET A 1 5.08 9.97 12.55
CA MET A 1 4.93 9.22 11.29
C MET A 1 6.29 9.15 10.60
N THR A 2 6.74 7.98 10.16
CA THR A 2 8.06 7.82 9.49
C THR A 2 7.97 7.95 7.97
N PHE A 3 7.01 7.28 7.34
CA PHE A 3 6.77 7.29 5.89
C PHE A 3 5.28 7.45 5.60
N ASN A 4 4.99 8.10 4.48
CA ASN A 4 3.67 8.15 3.87
C ASN A 4 3.66 7.21 2.66
N GLU A 5 2.77 6.22 2.65
CA GLU A 5 2.49 5.34 1.51
C GLU A 5 3.76 4.71 0.89
N PRO A 6 4.57 3.97 1.66
CA PRO A 6 5.83 3.41 1.17
C PRO A 6 5.64 2.44 0.00
N ARG A 7 4.44 1.86 -0.16
CA ARG A 7 4.10 1.06 -1.35
C ARG A 7 4.09 1.91 -2.60
N MET A 8 3.52 3.11 -2.55
CA MET A 8 3.51 4.03 -3.70
C MET A 8 4.93 4.41 -4.11
N VAL A 9 5.82 4.64 -3.13
CA VAL A 9 7.25 4.88 -3.40
C VAL A 9 7.88 3.68 -4.11
N ALA A 10 7.67 2.47 -3.60
CA ALA A 10 8.26 1.26 -4.17
C ALA A 10 7.66 0.90 -5.56
N ALA A 11 6.34 0.92 -5.68
CA ALA A 11 5.64 0.57 -6.91
C ALA A 11 5.82 1.66 -7.97
N LEU A 12 5.40 2.89 -7.71
CA LEU A 12 5.42 3.91 -8.76
C LEU A 12 6.83 4.46 -9.05
N GLY A 13 7.76 4.35 -8.10
CA GLY A 13 9.15 4.79 -8.26
C GLY A 13 10.06 3.78 -8.96
N PHE A 14 9.80 2.48 -8.79
CA PHE A 14 10.71 1.41 -9.21
C PHE A 14 10.07 0.30 -10.07
N ASP A 15 8.74 0.34 -10.30
CA ASP A 15 8.03 -0.61 -11.15
C ASP A 15 7.71 -0.03 -12.53
N ASN A 16 6.80 0.94 -12.58
CA ASN A 16 6.42 1.64 -13.82
C ASN A 16 7.14 2.99 -13.99
N GLY A 17 7.87 3.43 -12.95
CA GLY A 17 8.68 4.64 -12.96
C GLY A 17 7.89 5.92 -13.25
N ILE A 18 6.61 5.99 -12.90
CA ILE A 18 5.80 7.21 -13.03
C ILE A 18 6.27 8.27 -12.03
N ASN A 19 6.69 7.85 -10.84
CA ASN A 19 7.20 8.75 -9.79
C ASN A 19 8.73 8.72 -9.74
N PRO A 20 9.39 9.78 -9.23
CA PRO A 20 10.82 9.75 -8.95
C PRO A 20 11.21 8.55 -8.06
N PRO A 21 12.35 7.88 -8.32
CA PRO A 21 13.40 8.25 -9.26
C PRO A 21 13.18 7.80 -10.72
N ASN A 22 11.96 7.40 -11.08
CA ASN A 22 11.56 7.00 -12.43
C ASN A 22 12.39 5.80 -12.95
N ARG A 23 12.50 4.75 -12.14
CA ARG A 23 13.21 3.51 -12.51
C ARG A 23 12.21 2.43 -12.90
N CYS A 24 12.47 1.76 -14.02
CA CYS A 24 11.66 0.64 -14.50
C CYS A 24 12.42 -0.14 -15.58
N SER A 25 12.04 -1.40 -15.80
CA SER A 25 12.46 -2.14 -17.00
C SER A 25 11.83 -1.49 -18.23
N LYS A 26 12.56 -1.49 -19.36
CA LYS A 26 12.16 -0.81 -20.61
C LYS A 26 10.78 -1.20 -21.15
N GLN A 27 10.28 -2.39 -20.81
CA GLN A 27 8.98 -2.89 -21.26
C GLN A 27 7.79 -2.27 -20.53
N PHE A 28 8.00 -1.67 -19.35
CA PHE A 28 6.92 -1.25 -18.43
C PHE A 28 6.81 0.27 -18.26
N GLY A 29 7.74 1.03 -18.83
CA GLY A 29 7.71 2.49 -18.81
C GLY A 29 8.85 3.11 -19.59
N ASN A 30 8.85 4.44 -19.68
CA ASN A 30 9.85 5.21 -20.42
C ASN A 30 11.04 5.59 -19.51
N CYS A 31 11.61 4.61 -18.79
CA CYS A 31 12.72 4.82 -17.88
C CYS A 31 14.06 4.60 -18.57
N THR A 32 15.10 5.28 -18.07
CA THR A 32 16.46 5.16 -18.60
C THR A 32 17.19 3.92 -18.07
N ASP A 33 16.88 3.50 -16.84
CA ASP A 33 17.46 2.35 -16.14
C ASP A 33 16.48 1.83 -15.08
N GLY A 34 16.69 0.61 -14.60
CA GLY A 34 15.84 -0.02 -13.59
C GLY A 34 15.55 -1.50 -13.86
N ASN A 35 14.97 -2.15 -12.85
CA ASN A 35 14.47 -3.52 -12.96
C ASN A 35 13.18 -3.68 -12.14
N SER A 36 12.05 -3.61 -12.85
CA SER A 36 10.71 -3.70 -12.26
C SER A 36 10.42 -5.03 -11.57
N ALA A 37 11.15 -6.10 -11.91
CA ALA A 37 10.98 -7.41 -11.27
C ALA A 37 11.67 -7.50 -9.90
N THR A 38 12.61 -6.60 -9.57
CA THR A 38 13.43 -6.71 -8.34
C THR A 38 13.47 -5.43 -7.53
N GLU A 39 13.60 -4.27 -8.16
CA GLU A 39 13.80 -3.00 -7.47
C GLU A 39 12.64 -2.57 -6.55
N PRO A 40 11.35 -2.77 -6.92
CA PRO A 40 10.25 -2.50 -5.99
C PRO A 40 10.38 -3.27 -4.68
N TYR A 41 10.79 -4.54 -4.74
CA TYR A 41 10.97 -5.41 -3.57
C TYR A 41 12.17 -5.03 -2.73
N ILE A 42 13.27 -4.61 -3.35
CA ILE A 42 14.44 -4.10 -2.66
C ILE A 42 14.10 -2.78 -1.94
N ALA A 43 13.45 -1.85 -2.65
CA ALA A 43 13.03 -0.56 -2.11
C ALA A 43 12.08 -0.74 -0.91
N ALA A 44 11.03 -1.55 -1.06
CA ALA A 44 10.09 -1.84 0.02
C ALA A 44 10.76 -2.47 1.24
N HIS A 45 11.69 -3.40 1.04
CA HIS A 45 12.41 -4.04 2.14
C HIS A 45 13.22 -3.02 2.95
N HIS A 46 13.95 -2.12 2.27
CA HIS A 46 14.70 -1.07 2.96
C HIS A 46 13.78 -0.02 3.61
N LEU A 47 12.65 0.34 3.01
CA LEU A 47 11.67 1.23 3.64
C LEU A 47 11.14 0.66 4.96
N ILE A 48 10.87 -0.64 5.02
CA ILE A 48 10.45 -1.34 6.24
C ILE A 48 11.56 -1.32 7.30
N LEU A 49 12.81 -1.63 6.91
CA LEU A 49 13.94 -1.61 7.84
C LEU A 49 14.23 -0.20 8.37
N ASN A 50 14.21 0.82 7.50
CA ASN A 50 14.42 2.21 7.88
C ASN A 50 13.34 2.70 8.85
N HIS A 51 12.08 2.31 8.62
CA HIS A 51 10.99 2.57 9.55
C HIS A 51 11.25 1.94 10.92
N ALA A 52 11.60 0.65 10.95
CA ALA A 52 11.87 -0.08 12.18
C ALA A 52 13.03 0.53 12.99
N GLU A 53 14.12 0.94 12.34
CA GLU A 53 15.23 1.62 13.00
C GLU A 53 14.83 3.00 13.55
N ALA A 54 14.05 3.77 12.81
CA ALA A 54 13.53 5.06 13.28
C ALA A 54 12.63 4.89 14.52
N VAL A 55 11.76 3.88 14.50
CA VAL A 55 10.88 3.53 15.63
C VAL A 55 11.71 3.10 16.84
N LYS A 56 12.65 2.18 16.65
CA LYS A 56 13.56 1.75 17.72
C LYS A 56 14.26 2.95 18.36
N ARG A 57 14.85 3.82 17.53
CA ARG A 57 15.54 5.03 18.00
C ARG A 57 14.61 5.98 18.75
N TYR A 58 13.38 6.18 18.27
CA TYR A 58 12.38 7.01 18.93
C TYR A 58 12.01 6.47 20.31
N ARG A 59 11.70 5.17 20.39
CA ARG A 59 11.31 4.48 21.64
C ARG A 59 12.43 4.52 22.68
N GLU A 60 13.67 4.25 22.27
CA GLU A 60 14.82 4.20 23.18
C GLU A 60 15.25 5.57 23.73
N LYS A 61 15.14 6.63 22.92
CA LYS A 61 15.75 7.93 23.29
C LYS A 61 14.74 9.05 23.58
N TYR A 62 13.56 9.01 22.97
CA TYR A 62 12.66 10.18 22.92
C TYR A 62 11.29 9.92 23.55
N GLN A 63 10.72 8.74 23.35
CA GLN A 63 9.31 8.47 23.70
C GLN A 63 9.02 8.69 25.19
N ALA A 64 9.88 8.20 26.09
CA ALA A 64 9.68 8.34 27.53
C ALA A 64 9.63 9.81 28.00
N LYS A 65 10.32 10.73 27.31
CA LYS A 65 10.35 12.16 27.65
C LYS A 65 9.25 12.94 26.97
N GLN A 66 8.92 12.58 25.72
CA GLN A 66 7.97 13.33 24.89
C GLN A 66 6.53 12.83 25.06
N ASN A 67 6.33 11.62 25.58
CA ASN A 67 5.03 10.97 25.69
C ASN A 67 4.25 10.92 24.35
N GLY A 68 4.97 10.80 23.24
CA GLY A 68 4.41 10.77 21.89
C GLY A 68 4.29 9.35 21.33
N ARG A 69 3.78 9.27 20.09
CA ARG A 69 3.64 8.03 19.32
C ARG A 69 4.38 8.11 17.99
N ILE A 70 4.78 6.96 17.47
CA ILE A 70 5.46 6.84 16.18
C ILE A 70 4.89 5.71 15.33
N ASP A 71 4.49 6.07 14.12
CA ASP A 71 3.72 5.20 13.22
C ASP A 71 4.18 5.32 11.76
N ILE A 72 3.58 4.52 10.88
CA ILE A 72 3.72 4.56 9.43
C ILE A 72 2.33 4.66 8.78
N PHE A 73 2.21 5.43 7.70
CA PHE A 73 0.97 5.59 6.96
C PHE A 73 0.98 4.64 5.76
N LEU A 74 0.01 3.73 5.70
CA LEU A 74 -0.10 2.76 4.62
C LEU A 74 -1.25 3.14 3.69
N ASP A 75 -1.00 3.14 2.40
CA ASP A 75 -2.07 3.25 1.42
C ASP A 75 -2.85 1.95 1.33
N PHE A 76 -4.16 2.12 1.21
CA PHE A 76 -5.13 1.06 1.28
C PHE A 76 -6.21 1.28 0.23
N VAL A 77 -6.30 0.31 -0.66
CA VAL A 77 -7.44 0.11 -1.54
C VAL A 77 -8.07 -1.20 -1.10
N TRP A 78 -9.40 -1.22 -0.97
CA TRP A 78 -10.10 -2.48 -0.72
C TRP A 78 -10.38 -3.21 -2.03
N TYR A 79 -10.19 -4.52 -2.01
CA TYR A 79 -10.38 -5.37 -3.19
C TYR A 79 -11.44 -6.41 -2.90
N GLU A 80 -12.54 -6.37 -3.62
CA GLU A 80 -13.60 -7.39 -3.61
C GLU A 80 -13.47 -8.28 -4.84
N PRO A 81 -13.84 -9.58 -4.77
CA PRO A 81 -13.84 -10.44 -5.94
C PRO A 81 -14.96 -10.04 -6.89
N LEU A 82 -14.68 -9.98 -8.19
CA LEU A 82 -15.66 -9.61 -9.22
C LEU A 82 -16.83 -10.60 -9.29
N THR A 83 -16.53 -11.90 -9.17
CA THR A 83 -17.54 -12.96 -9.09
C THR A 83 -17.37 -13.79 -7.83
N ARG A 84 -18.34 -14.67 -7.55
CA ARG A 84 -18.25 -15.66 -6.47
C ARG A 84 -17.33 -16.84 -6.79
N SER A 85 -16.58 -16.78 -7.90
CA SER A 85 -15.66 -17.85 -8.28
C SER A 85 -14.49 -17.93 -7.31
N LYS A 86 -13.99 -19.15 -7.08
CA LYS A 86 -12.82 -19.38 -6.23
C LYS A 86 -11.58 -18.65 -6.76
N ALA A 87 -11.49 -18.50 -8.08
CA ALA A 87 -10.40 -17.79 -8.74
C ALA A 87 -10.38 -16.30 -8.35
N ASP A 88 -11.53 -15.62 -8.45
CA ASP A 88 -11.62 -14.20 -8.12
C ASP A 88 -11.46 -13.96 -6.62
N TYR A 89 -11.96 -14.84 -5.76
CA TYR A 89 -11.69 -14.78 -4.32
C TYR A 89 -10.18 -14.82 -4.01
N TYR A 90 -9.44 -15.69 -4.70
CA TYR A 90 -7.99 -15.74 -4.55
C TYR A 90 -7.31 -14.53 -5.19
N ALA A 91 -7.78 -14.03 -6.32
CA ALA A 91 -7.27 -12.82 -6.95
C ALA A 91 -7.42 -11.59 -6.03
N ALA A 92 -8.60 -11.40 -5.43
CA ALA A 92 -8.83 -10.33 -4.46
C ALA A 92 -7.91 -10.46 -3.22
N GLN A 93 -7.67 -11.68 -2.72
CA GLN A 93 -6.71 -11.88 -1.63
C GLN A 93 -5.27 -11.58 -2.06
N ARG A 94 -4.87 -11.96 -3.29
CA ARG A 94 -3.55 -11.61 -3.83
C ARG A 94 -3.38 -10.09 -3.91
N ALA A 95 -4.37 -9.37 -4.42
CA ALA A 95 -4.34 -7.91 -4.47
C ALA A 95 -4.13 -7.29 -3.09
N ARG A 96 -4.87 -7.75 -2.07
CA ARG A 96 -4.68 -7.28 -0.68
C ARG A 96 -3.30 -7.62 -0.13
N ASP A 97 -2.78 -8.81 -0.41
CA ASP A 97 -1.45 -9.26 0.04
C ASP A 97 -0.33 -8.41 -0.58
N PHE A 98 -0.42 -8.08 -1.88
CA PHE A 98 0.59 -7.28 -2.58
C PHE A 98 0.42 -5.77 -2.38
N HIS A 99 -0.74 -5.31 -1.91
CA HIS A 99 -1.01 -3.91 -1.59
C HIS A 99 -0.69 -3.60 -0.12
N ILE A 100 -1.70 -3.66 0.76
CA ILE A 100 -1.53 -3.35 2.18
C ILE A 100 -0.72 -4.44 2.91
N GLY A 101 -0.92 -5.71 2.55
CA GLY A 101 -0.26 -6.84 3.21
C GLY A 101 1.26 -6.80 3.08
N TRP A 102 1.79 -6.19 2.01
CA TRP A 102 3.22 -6.12 1.74
C TRP A 102 3.99 -5.38 2.83
N PHE A 103 3.39 -4.33 3.41
CA PHE A 103 3.97 -3.57 4.52
C PHE A 103 3.35 -3.94 5.87
N TRP A 104 2.04 -4.17 5.92
CA TRP A 104 1.37 -4.46 7.19
C TRP A 104 1.74 -5.82 7.79
N HIS A 105 1.84 -6.86 6.96
CA HIS A 105 2.10 -8.21 7.45
C HIS A 105 3.50 -8.34 8.10
N PRO A 106 4.58 -7.72 7.57
CA PRO A 106 5.85 -7.60 8.29
C PRO A 106 5.73 -6.92 9.65
N LEU A 107 5.00 -5.80 9.75
CA LEU A 107 4.85 -5.06 11.00
C LEU A 107 4.12 -5.85 12.09
N VAL A 108 3.13 -6.68 11.72
CA VAL A 108 2.39 -7.49 12.69
C VAL A 108 3.07 -8.82 13.00
N TYR A 109 3.59 -9.49 11.97
CA TYR A 109 4.01 -10.89 12.06
C TYR A 109 5.52 -11.11 11.85
N GLY A 110 6.28 -10.08 11.52
CA GLY A 110 7.72 -10.17 11.25
C GLY A 110 8.06 -10.92 9.96
N LYS A 111 7.12 -11.03 9.02
CA LYS A 111 7.31 -11.72 7.74
C LYS A 111 6.38 -11.15 6.67
N TYR A 112 6.73 -11.28 5.41
CA TYR A 112 5.83 -10.96 4.29
C TYR A 112 4.65 -11.95 4.20
N PRO A 113 3.55 -11.60 3.51
CA PRO A 113 2.45 -12.53 3.24
C PRO A 113 2.93 -13.81 2.54
N ARG A 114 2.32 -14.95 2.88
CA ARG A 114 2.69 -16.25 2.31
C ARG A 114 2.54 -16.29 0.79
N THR A 115 1.54 -15.59 0.27
CA THR A 115 1.27 -15.50 -1.17
C THR A 115 2.42 -14.84 -1.91
N MET A 116 2.90 -13.70 -1.41
CA MET A 116 4.07 -13.00 -1.96
C MET A 116 5.32 -13.90 -1.92
N GLN A 117 5.59 -14.56 -0.79
CA GLN A 117 6.73 -15.47 -0.67
C GLN A 117 6.72 -16.59 -1.73
N LYS A 118 5.54 -17.14 -2.03
CA LYS A 118 5.38 -18.22 -3.03
C LYS A 118 5.58 -17.73 -4.46
N ILE A 119 5.06 -16.54 -4.78
CA ILE A 119 5.10 -15.96 -6.13
C ILE A 119 6.50 -15.42 -6.43
N LEU A 120 7.08 -14.64 -5.50
CA LEU A 120 8.31 -13.89 -5.72
C LEU A 120 9.58 -14.72 -5.48
N ARG A 121 9.52 -15.70 -4.57
CA ARG A 121 10.65 -16.58 -4.22
C ARG A 121 11.91 -15.77 -3.89
N GLU A 122 13.00 -15.96 -4.63
CA GLU A 122 14.29 -15.30 -4.40
C GLU A 122 14.27 -13.79 -4.70
N ARG A 123 13.26 -13.28 -5.42
CA ARG A 123 13.09 -11.83 -5.64
C ARG A 123 12.61 -11.09 -4.38
N LEU A 124 12.08 -11.83 -3.40
CA LEU A 124 11.64 -11.26 -2.13
C LEU A 124 12.67 -11.53 -1.04
N SER A 125 13.36 -10.48 -0.62
CA SER A 125 14.31 -10.52 0.48
C SER A 125 13.70 -11.08 1.77
N LYS A 126 14.48 -11.87 2.51
CA LYS A 126 14.07 -12.47 3.79
C LYS A 126 14.63 -11.62 4.93
N PHE A 127 13.80 -11.35 5.94
CA PHE A 127 14.28 -10.74 7.17
C PHE A 127 15.15 -11.72 7.96
N THR A 128 16.31 -11.26 8.40
CA THR A 128 17.11 -11.92 9.42
C THR A 128 16.40 -11.90 10.77
N LYS A 129 16.81 -12.74 11.72
CA LYS A 129 16.21 -12.76 13.07
C LYS A 129 16.27 -11.39 13.76
N SER A 130 17.40 -10.70 13.66
CA SER A 130 17.57 -9.36 14.25
C SER A 130 16.67 -8.32 13.58
N GLU A 131 16.43 -8.41 12.27
CA GLU A 131 15.49 -7.53 11.58
C GLU A 131 14.04 -7.80 12.00
N VAL A 132 13.66 -9.07 12.14
CA VAL A 132 12.33 -9.45 12.64
C VAL A 132 12.04 -8.85 14.02
N GLU A 133 13.02 -8.89 14.93
CA GLU A 133 12.91 -8.30 16.27
C GLU A 133 12.64 -6.80 16.23
N LYS A 134 13.18 -6.09 15.24
CA LYS A 134 13.01 -4.64 15.09
C LYS A 134 11.72 -4.27 14.36
N VAL A 135 11.35 -5.04 13.33
CA VAL A 135 10.19 -4.77 12.45
C VAL A 135 8.88 -5.14 13.11
N LYS A 136 8.84 -6.26 13.83
CA LYS A 136 7.59 -6.71 14.45
C LYS A 136 7.17 -5.74 15.57
N ASN A 137 5.91 -5.34 15.55
CA ASN A 137 5.30 -4.36 16.45
C ASN A 137 5.97 -2.98 16.43
N SER A 138 6.59 -2.58 15.31
CA SER A 138 7.24 -1.26 15.17
C SER A 138 6.25 -0.12 14.88
N PHE A 139 5.06 -0.14 15.45
CA PHE A 139 4.06 0.92 15.33
C PHE A 139 3.27 1.02 16.65
N ASP A 140 2.66 2.17 16.90
CA ASP A 140 1.79 2.40 18.06
C ASP A 140 0.30 2.39 17.64
N ILE A 141 -0.02 2.86 16.42
CA ILE A 141 -1.34 2.93 15.78
C ILE A 141 -1.21 2.56 14.30
N LEU A 142 -2.24 1.91 13.76
CA LEU A 142 -2.38 1.69 12.32
C LEU A 142 -2.95 2.96 11.66
N CYS A 143 -2.19 3.55 10.75
CA CYS A 143 -2.63 4.70 9.96
C CYS A 143 -2.85 4.29 8.50
N LEU A 144 -4.04 4.61 7.96
CA LEU A 144 -4.46 4.19 6.62
C LEU A 144 -4.86 5.38 5.74
N SER A 145 -4.40 5.36 4.50
CA SER A 145 -4.86 6.23 3.41
C SER A 145 -5.83 5.44 2.54
N HIS A 146 -7.13 5.73 2.61
CA HIS A 146 -8.16 4.98 1.88
C HIS A 146 -9.03 5.88 1.02
N TYR A 147 -9.04 5.60 -0.29
CA TYR A 147 -9.75 6.41 -1.28
C TYR A 147 -10.84 5.66 -2.03
N THR A 148 -10.67 4.36 -2.27
CA THR A 148 -11.55 3.60 -3.17
C THR A 148 -11.47 2.10 -2.93
N SER A 149 -12.38 1.38 -3.59
CA SER A 149 -12.44 -0.07 -3.66
C SER A 149 -12.61 -0.52 -5.10
N TYR A 150 -12.00 -1.64 -5.48
CA TYR A 150 -12.18 -2.23 -6.81
C TYR A 150 -12.71 -3.67 -6.74
N TYR A 151 -13.47 -4.04 -7.76
CA TYR A 151 -13.71 -5.45 -8.07
C TYR A 151 -12.51 -6.03 -8.83
N ILE A 152 -12.09 -7.22 -8.43
CA ILE A 152 -10.89 -7.90 -8.92
C ILE A 152 -11.27 -9.28 -9.49
N TYR A 153 -10.75 -9.60 -10.67
CA TYR A 153 -10.90 -10.91 -11.28
C TYR A 153 -9.54 -11.59 -11.51
N ASP A 154 -9.55 -12.92 -11.66
CA ASP A 154 -8.37 -13.66 -12.11
C ASP A 154 -8.26 -13.62 -13.65
N PRO A 155 -7.22 -12.98 -14.21
CA PRO A 155 -7.15 -12.75 -15.65
C PRO A 155 -6.72 -13.98 -16.47
N HIS A 156 -6.32 -15.09 -15.83
CA HIS A 156 -5.82 -16.31 -16.48
C HIS A 156 -4.83 -16.08 -17.65
N PRO A 157 -3.81 -15.20 -17.52
CA PRO A 157 -2.91 -14.92 -18.65
C PRO A 157 -1.99 -16.12 -18.94
N PRO A 158 -1.50 -16.24 -20.19
CA PRO A 158 -0.49 -17.23 -20.53
C PRO A 158 0.81 -16.99 -19.75
N PRO A 159 1.61 -18.04 -19.47
CA PRO A 159 2.89 -17.89 -18.77
C PRO A 159 3.82 -16.91 -19.49
N SER A 160 4.30 -15.88 -18.78
CA SER A 160 5.28 -14.93 -19.27
C SER A 160 6.60 -15.10 -18.53
N ASN A 161 7.71 -14.97 -19.26
CA ASN A 161 9.06 -14.92 -18.67
C ASN A 161 9.48 -13.50 -18.28
N VAL A 162 8.65 -12.51 -18.60
CA VAL A 162 8.84 -11.09 -18.29
C VAL A 162 7.76 -10.72 -17.26
N THR A 163 8.19 -10.20 -16.11
CA THR A 163 7.30 -9.83 -14.99
C THR A 163 7.72 -8.49 -14.40
N ASP A 164 6.77 -7.81 -13.78
CA ASP A 164 6.92 -6.58 -13.02
C ASP A 164 6.06 -6.68 -11.74
N TYR A 165 6.07 -5.64 -10.91
CA TYR A 165 5.29 -5.69 -9.68
C TYR A 165 3.78 -5.71 -9.95
N GLN A 166 3.27 -4.96 -10.94
CA GLN A 166 1.84 -5.01 -11.30
C GLN A 166 1.40 -6.42 -11.77
N GLN A 167 2.22 -7.08 -12.59
CA GLN A 167 1.97 -8.41 -13.13
C GLN A 167 2.08 -9.50 -12.05
N ASP A 168 2.92 -9.29 -11.03
CA ASP A 168 3.05 -10.24 -9.92
C ASP A 168 1.78 -10.32 -9.05
N TRP A 169 0.94 -9.27 -9.04
CA TRP A 169 -0.39 -9.34 -8.43
C TRP A 169 -1.31 -10.27 -9.23
N ASN A 170 -1.18 -10.19 -10.56
CA ASN A 170 -1.95 -10.91 -11.56
C ASN A 170 -3.47 -10.68 -11.41
N VAL A 171 -3.91 -9.44 -11.59
CA VAL A 171 -5.30 -8.94 -11.42
C VAL A 171 -5.65 -7.84 -12.44
N GLY A 172 -6.94 -7.61 -12.73
CA GLY A 172 -7.44 -6.47 -13.53
C GLY A 172 -8.48 -5.61 -12.79
N MET A 173 -8.66 -4.35 -13.22
CA MET A 173 -9.53 -3.32 -12.59
C MET A 173 -10.40 -2.59 -13.63
N ASP A 174 -11.53 -2.00 -13.21
CA ASP A 174 -12.44 -1.17 -14.02
C ASP A 174 -12.46 0.28 -13.47
N ASP A 175 -12.36 1.30 -14.33
CA ASP A 175 -12.30 2.72 -13.92
C ASP A 175 -12.95 3.67 -14.95
N PRO A 176 -13.96 4.48 -14.57
CA PRO A 176 -14.52 5.55 -15.41
C PRO A 176 -14.05 6.96 -15.03
N GLY A 177 -13.55 7.75 -16.00
CA GLY A 177 -13.18 9.16 -15.76
C GLY A 177 -13.41 10.13 -16.93
N ASN A 178 -14.12 11.24 -16.68
CA ASN A 178 -13.97 12.56 -17.36
C ASN A 178 -14.84 13.66 -16.70
N LEU A 179 -14.22 14.66 -16.05
CA LEU A 179 -14.91 15.85 -15.50
C LEU A 179 -14.18 17.15 -15.89
N THR A 180 -14.95 18.24 -16.08
CA THR A 180 -14.49 19.56 -16.51
C THR A 180 -14.34 20.55 -15.35
N PHE A 181 -13.39 21.49 -15.41
CA PHE A 181 -13.08 22.49 -14.36
C PHE A 181 -14.27 23.31 -13.80
N PRO A 182 -15.24 23.82 -14.60
CA PRO A 182 -16.38 24.54 -14.01
C PRO A 182 -17.27 23.67 -13.12
N LYS A 183 -17.29 22.34 -13.36
CA LYS A 183 -17.99 21.38 -12.51
C LYS A 183 -17.22 21.03 -11.24
N SER A 184 -15.90 21.22 -11.18
CA SER A 184 -15.11 20.90 -9.99
C SER A 184 -15.23 21.95 -8.89
N LEU A 185 -15.63 23.19 -9.22
CA LEU A 185 -15.88 24.25 -8.22
C LEU A 185 -17.16 24.01 -7.39
N HIS A 186 -18.13 23.24 -7.92
CA HIS A 186 -19.33 22.84 -7.20
C HIS A 186 -19.19 21.38 -6.71
N ASP A 187 -18.44 21.20 -5.63
CA ASP A 187 -17.93 19.92 -5.16
C ASP A 187 -18.94 19.08 -4.34
N SER A 188 -20.21 19.05 -4.76
CA SER A 188 -21.24 18.20 -4.14
C SER A 188 -20.84 16.73 -4.09
N ASN A 189 -20.05 16.26 -5.06
CA ASN A 189 -19.47 14.92 -5.06
C ASN A 189 -18.50 14.72 -3.89
N ARG A 190 -17.61 15.68 -3.61
CA ARG A 190 -16.67 15.63 -2.48
C ARG A 190 -17.41 15.70 -1.14
N VAL A 191 -18.43 16.55 -1.04
CA VAL A 191 -19.29 16.61 0.16
C VAL A 191 -19.98 15.27 0.41
N ASN A 192 -20.54 14.64 -0.62
CA ASN A 192 -21.21 13.33 -0.51
C ASN A 192 -20.22 12.18 -0.23
N PHE A 193 -19.01 12.26 -0.78
CA PHE A 193 -17.92 11.34 -0.49
C PHE A 193 -17.59 11.38 1.01
N TYR A 194 -17.30 12.56 1.58
CA TYR A 194 -16.97 12.67 3.00
C TYR A 194 -18.13 12.29 3.92
N ARG A 195 -19.37 12.68 3.59
CA ARG A 195 -20.54 12.24 4.38
C ARG A 195 -20.68 10.73 4.41
N SER A 196 -20.53 10.07 3.26
CA SER A 196 -20.62 8.61 3.17
C SER A 196 -19.48 7.93 3.92
N TYR A 197 -18.24 8.42 3.75
CA TYR A 197 -17.07 7.88 4.46
C TYR A 197 -17.19 8.03 5.98
N LEU A 198 -17.57 9.21 6.48
CA LEU A 198 -17.73 9.44 7.92
C LEU A 198 -18.86 8.59 8.51
N LYS A 199 -19.93 8.33 7.73
CA LYS A 199 -21.00 7.41 8.13
C LYS A 199 -20.48 5.98 8.29
N GLU A 200 -19.75 5.45 7.30
CA GLU A 200 -19.19 4.09 7.40
C GLU A 200 -18.08 4.01 8.45
N LEU A 201 -17.31 5.08 8.67
CA LEU A 201 -16.34 5.17 9.77
C LEU A 201 -17.05 5.07 11.12
N LYS A 202 -18.15 5.81 11.30
CA LYS A 202 -18.97 5.73 12.51
C LYS A 202 -19.55 4.33 12.71
N ARG A 203 -20.02 3.69 11.64
CA ARG A 203 -20.49 2.30 11.70
C ARG A 203 -19.37 1.35 12.13
N ALA A 204 -18.16 1.48 11.58
CA ALA A 204 -17.02 0.68 12.00
C ALA A 204 -16.69 0.88 13.50
N MET A 205 -16.79 2.13 14.00
CA MET A 205 -16.65 2.40 15.44
C MET A 205 -17.74 1.72 16.27
N ASP A 206 -19.00 1.76 15.79
CA ASP A 206 -20.13 1.11 16.45
C ASP A 206 -19.99 -0.43 16.46
N ASP A 207 -19.38 -0.98 15.42
CA ASP A 207 -19.04 -2.41 15.30
C ASP A 207 -17.75 -2.78 16.10
N GLY A 208 -17.14 -1.81 16.80
CA GLY A 208 -16.05 -2.03 17.76
C GLY A 208 -14.64 -1.67 17.28
N ALA A 209 -14.48 -1.08 16.09
CA ALA A 209 -13.18 -0.63 15.62
C ALA A 209 -12.66 0.57 16.44
N ASN A 210 -11.43 0.47 16.95
CA ASN A 210 -10.79 1.55 17.70
C ASN A 210 -10.22 2.63 16.76
N ILE A 211 -11.08 3.53 16.29
CA ILE A 211 -10.71 4.64 15.41
C ILE A 211 -10.49 5.90 16.25
N THR A 212 -9.29 6.46 16.18
CA THR A 212 -8.89 7.62 17.00
C THR A 212 -8.81 8.94 16.25
N GLY A 213 -9.02 8.94 14.93
CA GLY A 213 -8.93 10.16 14.12
C GLY A 213 -9.27 9.96 12.64
N TYR A 214 -9.56 11.06 11.96
CA TYR A 214 -9.85 11.15 10.54
C TYR A 214 -9.21 12.43 9.97
N PHE A 215 -8.50 12.31 8.86
CA PHE A 215 -7.85 13.44 8.19
C PHE A 215 -8.27 13.44 6.72
N ALA A 216 -8.84 14.56 6.26
CA ALA A 216 -9.22 14.74 4.87
C ALA A 216 -7.99 15.10 4.03
N TRP A 217 -7.67 14.28 3.03
CA TRP A 217 -6.79 14.71 1.94
C TRP A 217 -7.63 15.47 0.91
N SER A 218 -7.34 16.73 0.60
CA SER A 218 -6.29 17.61 1.13
C SER A 218 -6.88 18.89 1.71
N ILE A 219 -6.11 19.57 2.56
CA ILE A 219 -6.53 20.86 3.14
C ILE A 219 -6.65 21.96 2.07
N LEU A 220 -5.78 21.90 1.06
CA LEU A 220 -5.69 22.82 -0.05
C LEU A 220 -5.39 22.01 -1.32
N ASP A 221 -5.89 22.51 -2.45
CA ASP A 221 -5.47 22.01 -3.76
C ASP A 221 -3.94 22.03 -3.84
N ASN A 222 -3.37 20.93 -4.35
CA ASN A 222 -1.93 20.72 -4.36
C ASN A 222 -1.51 20.02 -5.66
N PHE A 223 -0.22 19.74 -5.80
CA PHE A 223 0.32 19.00 -6.95
C PHE A 223 0.17 17.50 -6.68
N GLU A 224 -0.78 16.87 -7.38
CA GLU A 224 -1.02 15.43 -7.35
C GLU A 224 -0.01 14.66 -8.21
#